data_AF-A0A5B0QC11-F1
#
_entry.id   AF-A0A5B0QC11-F1
#
_cell.length_a   1.000
_cell.length_b   1.000
_cell.length_c   1.000
_cell.angle_alpha   90.00
_cell.angle_beta   90.00
_cell.angle_gamma   90.00
#
_symmetry.space_group_name_H-M   'P 1'
#
loop_
_entity.id
_entity.type
_entity.pdbx_description
1 polymer ?
#
loop_
_entity_poly.entity_id
_entity_poly.type
_entity_poly.pdbx_seq_one_letter_code
_entity_poly.pdbx_strand_id
1 'polypeptide(L)'
;MRIKLPTTTSSILSILSKLIPPFLYPSMRILLIRTLQLGPLPNHVGFIMDGNRRFSRSVGLPVEDGHRAGFEALKRILELLLRLEVPNVTVYAFAIGNFKRSAEEVNKLMDLARTKLVQICEKGQLLDRYGIRVVVIGRKDLLPPDIKESVCKVEEMTINNKRGCLNVAFPYSSQEEMASAIYKTAQDSISDQTPTSLIDIDTIDKNLYTSHSPPLDILIRTSGVSRLSDFLLWQTTLNSSEYEPSSTTTAADPTKNLISPIEPEEAKKEDGLGSARVRNTTKGPSVHFVPKFWPDFGILDVLPILLGWQAEEIFLRFAPFFH
;
A
#
# COMPACT_ATOMS: atom_id res chain seq x y z
N MET A 1 12.99 -5.63 3.45
CA MET A 1 12.46 -4.25 3.52
C MET A 1 13.59 -3.27 3.24
N ARG A 2 13.48 -2.42 2.22
CA ARG A 2 14.47 -1.35 1.95
C ARG A 2 13.93 -0.04 2.51
N ILE A 3 14.56 0.49 3.55
CA ILE A 3 14.19 1.77 4.16
C ILE A 3 14.95 2.88 3.43
N LYS A 4 14.24 3.81 2.78
CA LYS A 4 14.84 5.01 2.17
C LYS A 4 14.62 6.22 3.10
N LEU A 5 15.73 6.88 3.45
CA LEU A 5 15.74 8.12 4.24
C LEU A 5 15.40 9.33 3.34
N PRO A 6 14.87 10.42 3.91
CA PRO A 6 14.37 11.55 3.12
C PRO A 6 15.45 12.21 2.27
N THR A 7 15.18 12.36 0.97
CA THR A 7 16.01 13.15 0.06
C THR A 7 15.49 14.58 0.02
N THR A 8 16.36 15.53 0.38
CA THR A 8 16.08 16.97 0.34
C THR A 8 16.08 17.47 -1.10
N THR A 9 14.92 17.48 -1.76
CA THR A 9 14.76 18.04 -3.12
C THR A 9 14.08 19.43 -3.15
N SER A 10 13.85 20.06 -2.00
CA SER A 10 12.90 21.18 -1.88
C SER A 10 13.32 22.51 -2.53
N SER A 11 14.61 22.75 -2.78
CA SER A 11 15.07 24.08 -3.23
C SER A 11 14.86 24.37 -4.72
N ILE A 12 14.93 23.38 -5.60
CA ILE A 12 14.88 23.63 -7.06
C ILE A 12 13.43 23.73 -7.57
N LEU A 13 12.55 22.86 -7.09
CA LEU A 13 11.14 22.85 -7.50
C LEU A 13 10.37 24.11 -7.06
N SER A 14 10.74 24.69 -5.91
CA SER A 14 10.10 25.92 -5.41
C SER A 14 10.48 27.18 -6.21
N ILE A 15 11.62 27.15 -6.90
CA ILE A 15 12.04 28.22 -7.83
C ILE A 15 11.34 28.03 -9.17
N LEU A 16 11.32 26.80 -9.70
CA LEU A 16 10.66 26.48 -10.97
C LEU A 16 9.15 26.76 -10.94
N SER A 17 8.47 26.49 -9.81
CA SER A 17 7.04 26.77 -9.67
C SER A 17 6.69 28.26 -9.73
N LYS A 18 7.63 29.17 -9.44
CA LYS A 18 7.44 30.63 -9.58
C LYS A 18 7.66 31.12 -11.02
N LEU A 19 8.36 30.35 -11.85
CA LEU A 19 8.64 30.71 -13.25
C LEU A 19 7.54 30.29 -14.21
N ILE A 20 6.71 29.32 -13.84
CA ILE A 20 5.67 28.77 -14.71
C ILE A 20 4.37 29.55 -14.51
N PRO A 21 3.82 30.20 -15.54
CA PRO A 21 2.51 30.84 -15.45
C PRO A 21 1.42 29.87 -14.98
N PRO A 22 0.52 30.27 -14.06
CA PRO A 22 -0.52 29.38 -13.52
C PRO A 22 -1.43 28.73 -14.57
N PHE A 23 -1.66 29.40 -15.70
CA PHE A 23 -2.45 28.85 -16.80
C PHE A 23 -1.82 27.62 -17.47
N LEU A 24 -0.50 27.41 -17.31
CA LEU A 24 0.20 26.23 -17.82
C LEU A 24 0.15 25.03 -16.87
N TYR A 25 -0.26 25.22 -15.60
CA TYR A 25 -0.27 24.14 -14.62
C TYR A 25 -1.11 22.92 -15.03
N PRO A 26 -2.32 23.07 -15.64
CA PRO A 26 -3.09 21.93 -16.10
C PRO A 26 -2.34 21.12 -17.17
N SER A 27 -1.77 21.80 -18.17
CA SER A 27 -1.02 21.16 -19.26
C SER A 27 0.24 20.48 -18.75
N MET A 28 0.99 21.13 -17.85
CA MET A 28 2.17 20.53 -17.23
C MET A 28 1.82 19.33 -16.35
N ARG A 29 0.69 19.37 -15.62
CA ARG A 29 0.20 18.23 -14.84
C ARG A 29 -0.15 17.05 -15.75
N ILE A 30 -0.81 17.31 -16.88
CA ILE A 30 -1.12 16.26 -17.88
C ILE A 30 0.17 15.67 -18.43
N LEU A 31 1.12 16.52 -18.87
CA LEU A 31 2.41 16.07 -19.39
C LEU A 31 3.15 15.23 -18.36
N LEU A 32 3.25 15.67 -17.10
CA LEU A 32 3.89 14.93 -16.02
C LEU A 32 3.27 13.54 -15.83
N ILE A 33 1.93 13.47 -15.76
CA ILE A 33 1.21 12.20 -15.60
C ILE A 33 1.50 11.28 -16.80
N ARG A 34 1.42 11.80 -18.03
CA ARG A 34 1.70 11.02 -19.24
C ARG A 34 3.14 10.52 -19.29
N THR A 35 4.10 11.35 -18.90
CA THR A 35 5.52 10.96 -18.84
C THR A 35 5.74 9.86 -17.80
N LEU A 36 5.12 9.96 -16.62
CA LEU A 36 5.22 8.91 -15.59
C LEU A 36 4.61 7.59 -16.06
N GLN A 37 3.51 7.63 -16.82
CA GLN A 37 2.88 6.44 -17.39
C GLN A 37 3.75 5.70 -18.42
N LEU A 38 4.82 6.32 -18.96
CA LEU A 38 5.75 5.64 -19.86
C LEU A 38 6.69 4.66 -19.13
N GLY A 39 6.89 4.85 -17.83
CA GLY A 39 7.67 3.93 -16.99
C GLY A 39 6.82 2.81 -16.38
N PRO A 40 7.46 1.81 -15.72
CA PRO A 40 6.70 0.82 -14.94
C PRO A 40 5.92 1.53 -13.83
N LEU A 41 4.77 1.01 -13.41
CA LEU A 41 3.98 1.63 -12.32
C LEU A 41 3.74 0.62 -11.19
N PRO A 42 3.71 1.07 -9.93
CA PRO A 42 3.39 0.17 -8.83
C PRO A 42 1.93 -0.29 -8.94
N ASN A 43 1.69 -1.56 -8.63
CA ASN A 43 0.36 -2.14 -8.54
C ASN A 43 -0.34 -1.78 -7.22
N HIS A 44 0.44 -1.58 -6.16
CA HIS A 44 -0.10 -1.34 -4.82
C HIS A 44 0.74 -0.37 -3.99
N VAL A 45 0.12 0.74 -3.56
CA VAL A 45 0.74 1.74 -2.67
C VAL A 45 0.00 1.85 -1.34
N GLY A 46 0.74 1.75 -0.24
CA GLY A 46 0.25 1.89 1.13
C GLY A 46 0.60 3.26 1.73
N PHE A 47 -0.29 3.82 2.55
CA PHE A 47 -0.08 5.10 3.24
C PHE A 47 -0.38 5.03 4.73
N ILE A 48 0.61 5.41 5.54
CA ILE A 48 0.44 5.78 6.95
C ILE A 48 0.31 7.30 7.02
N MET A 49 -0.94 7.78 7.09
CA MET A 49 -1.33 9.19 7.00
C MET A 49 -1.16 9.93 8.34
N ASP A 50 0.08 9.96 8.86
CA ASP A 50 0.41 10.53 10.17
C ASP A 50 0.66 12.06 10.08
N GLY A 51 0.45 12.75 11.20
CA GLY A 51 0.78 14.17 11.36
C GLY A 51 -0.42 15.12 11.41
N ASN A 52 -1.66 14.67 11.23
CA ASN A 52 -2.85 15.54 11.21
C ASN A 52 -2.97 16.43 12.46
N ARG A 53 -2.80 15.86 13.66
CA ARG A 53 -2.83 16.61 14.93
C ARG A 53 -1.67 17.59 15.07
N ARG A 54 -0.48 17.21 14.60
CA ARG A 54 0.73 18.05 14.66
C ARG A 54 0.61 19.24 13.70
N PHE A 55 0.07 18.99 12.51
CA PHE A 55 -0.30 20.02 11.55
C PHE A 55 -1.25 21.04 12.16
N SER A 56 -2.41 20.62 12.71
CA SER A 56 -3.36 21.52 13.37
C SER A 56 -2.68 22.43 14.40
N ARG A 57 -1.85 21.84 15.27
CA ARG A 57 -1.12 22.59 16.30
C ARG A 57 -0.12 23.58 15.71
N SER A 58 0.60 23.21 14.64
CA SER A 58 1.56 24.12 14.00
C SER A 58 0.92 25.31 13.30
N VAL A 59 -0.34 25.19 12.87
CA VAL A 59 -1.08 26.29 12.22
C VAL A 59 -2.15 26.94 13.11
N GLY A 60 -2.21 26.58 14.39
CA GLY A 60 -3.16 27.15 15.35
C GLY A 60 -4.63 26.78 15.13
N LEU A 61 -4.91 25.68 14.44
CA LEU A 61 -6.28 25.22 14.15
C LEU A 61 -6.76 24.13 15.12
N PRO A 62 -8.08 23.94 15.27
CA PRO A 62 -8.65 22.77 15.93
C PRO A 62 -8.11 21.45 15.36
N VAL A 63 -8.06 20.41 16.19
CA VAL A 63 -7.60 19.06 15.79
C VAL A 63 -8.45 18.48 14.66
N GLU A 64 -9.76 18.72 14.71
CA GLU A 64 -10.71 18.25 13.69
C GLU A 64 -10.39 18.82 12.30
N ASP A 65 -9.99 20.09 12.21
CA ASP A 65 -9.62 20.71 10.94
C ASP A 65 -8.36 20.11 10.33
N GLY A 66 -7.44 19.59 11.15
CA GLY A 66 -6.28 18.84 10.65
C GLY A 66 -6.68 17.50 10.04
N HIS A 67 -7.66 16.82 10.64
CA HIS A 67 -8.22 15.60 10.07
C HIS A 67 -9.02 15.87 8.78
N ARG A 68 -9.76 16.98 8.72
CA ARG A 68 -10.44 17.45 7.49
C ARG A 68 -9.42 17.77 6.39
N ALA A 69 -8.36 18.50 6.70
CA ALA A 69 -7.29 18.81 5.76
C ALA A 69 -6.56 17.54 5.30
N GLY A 70 -6.37 16.58 6.20
CA GLY A 70 -5.83 15.25 5.87
C GLY A 70 -6.71 14.46 4.91
N PHE A 71 -8.04 14.54 5.04
CA PHE A 71 -8.95 13.91 4.09
C PHE A 71 -8.89 14.55 2.70
N GLU A 72 -8.76 15.87 2.62
CA GLU A 72 -8.56 16.55 1.34
C GLU A 72 -7.18 16.20 0.73
N ALA A 73 -6.15 15.99 1.54
CA ALA A 73 -4.87 15.45 1.07
C ALA A 73 -5.02 14.05 0.48
N LEU A 74 -5.76 13.16 1.16
CA LEU A 74 -6.08 11.83 0.64
C LEU A 74 -6.75 11.87 -0.72
N LYS A 75 -7.78 12.70 -0.90
CA LYS A 75 -8.45 12.87 -2.21
C LYS A 75 -7.47 13.29 -3.30
N ARG A 76 -6.59 14.26 -3.03
CA ARG A 76 -5.60 14.74 -4.01
C ARG A 76 -4.60 13.65 -4.41
N ILE A 77 -4.08 12.91 -3.44
CA ILE A 77 -3.12 11.81 -3.69
C ILE A 77 -3.81 10.66 -4.42
N LEU A 78 -5.02 10.30 -4.01
CA LEU A 78 -5.79 9.26 -4.66
C LEU A 78 -6.13 9.61 -6.11
N GLU A 79 -6.55 10.86 -6.38
CA GLU A 79 -6.77 11.32 -7.75
C GLU A 79 -5.51 11.20 -8.61
N LEU A 80 -4.34 11.55 -8.07
CA LEU A 80 -3.07 11.38 -8.77
C LEU A 80 -2.81 9.91 -9.12
N LEU A 81 -2.90 9.01 -8.13
CA LEU A 81 -2.62 7.58 -8.31
C LEU A 81 -3.61 6.93 -9.30
N LEU A 82 -4.89 7.31 -9.24
CA LEU A 82 -5.90 6.82 -10.16
C LEU A 82 -5.69 7.33 -11.59
N ARG A 83 -5.23 8.58 -11.76
CA ARG A 83 -4.83 9.10 -13.08
C ARG A 83 -3.58 8.43 -13.62
N LEU A 84 -2.68 8.00 -12.74
CA LEU A 84 -1.51 7.19 -13.07
C LEU A 84 -1.86 5.72 -13.29
N GLU A 85 -3.13 5.31 -13.10
CA GLU A 85 -3.59 3.93 -13.25
C GLU A 85 -2.96 2.95 -12.26
N VAL A 86 -2.55 3.44 -11.09
CA VAL A 86 -2.17 2.60 -9.95
C VAL A 86 -3.44 1.96 -9.38
N PRO A 87 -3.61 0.63 -9.51
CA PRO A 87 -4.91 0.00 -9.29
C PRO A 87 -5.24 -0.20 -7.81
N ASN A 88 -4.26 -0.32 -6.91
CA ASN A 88 -4.52 -0.61 -5.50
C ASN A 88 -3.87 0.41 -4.57
N VAL A 89 -4.67 0.91 -3.62
CA VAL A 89 -4.21 1.83 -2.60
C VAL A 89 -4.70 1.34 -1.24
N THR A 90 -3.82 1.27 -0.24
CA THR A 90 -4.20 0.94 1.14
C THR A 90 -3.88 2.10 2.06
N VAL A 91 -4.84 2.56 2.85
CA VAL A 91 -4.68 3.72 3.74
C VAL A 91 -4.93 3.35 5.20
N TYR A 92 -4.05 3.80 6.08
CA TYR A 92 -4.21 3.60 7.52
C TYR A 92 -5.10 4.70 8.11
N ALA A 93 -6.41 4.42 8.21
CA ALA A 93 -7.39 5.40 8.64
C ALA A 93 -7.54 5.46 10.17
N PHE A 94 -7.59 4.30 10.85
CA PHE A 94 -7.70 4.23 12.31
C PHE A 94 -7.07 2.95 12.87
N ALA A 95 -6.13 3.11 13.80
CA ALA A 95 -5.50 1.99 14.48
C ALA A 95 -6.38 1.48 15.63
N ILE A 96 -6.40 0.19 15.91
CA ILE A 96 -7.07 -0.37 17.11
C ILE A 96 -6.53 0.30 18.39
N GLY A 97 -5.22 0.55 18.47
CA GLY A 97 -4.62 1.29 19.58
C GLY A 97 -5.14 2.73 19.76
N ASN A 98 -5.85 3.31 18.78
CA ASN A 98 -6.45 4.64 18.90
C ASN A 98 -7.72 4.67 19.76
N PHE A 99 -8.32 3.52 20.07
CA PHE A 99 -9.39 3.45 21.08
C PHE A 99 -8.93 3.86 22.49
N LYS A 100 -7.62 3.89 22.75
CA LYS A 100 -7.04 4.37 24.02
C LYS A 100 -7.06 5.90 24.17
N ARG A 101 -7.50 6.65 23.16
CA ARG A 101 -7.64 8.11 23.23
C ARG A 101 -8.91 8.49 24.00
N SER A 102 -9.12 9.78 24.26
CA SER A 102 -10.34 10.23 24.94
C SER A 102 -11.58 9.87 24.11
N ALA A 103 -12.68 9.53 24.79
CA ALA A 103 -13.94 9.19 24.13
C ALA A 103 -14.42 10.29 23.17
N GLU A 104 -14.22 11.56 23.56
CA GLU A 104 -14.53 12.71 22.72
C GLU A 104 -13.74 12.71 21.41
N GLU A 105 -12.43 12.42 21.45
CA GLU A 105 -11.60 12.35 20.24
C GLU A 105 -12.00 11.15 19.37
N VAL A 106 -12.28 9.99 19.98
CA VAL A 106 -12.72 8.80 19.24
C VAL A 106 -14.06 9.05 18.54
N ASN A 107 -15.04 9.64 19.23
CA ASN A 107 -16.35 9.94 18.65
C ASN A 107 -16.24 10.89 17.45
N LYS A 108 -15.43 11.96 17.57
CA LYS A 108 -15.17 12.89 16.46
C LYS A 108 -14.53 12.20 15.25
N LEU A 109 -13.62 11.24 15.47
CA LEU A 109 -13.01 10.47 14.39
C LEU A 109 -14.01 9.51 13.72
N MET A 110 -14.90 8.89 14.50
CA MET A 110 -15.97 8.05 13.97
C MET A 110 -16.97 8.86 13.14
N ASP A 111 -17.39 10.04 13.62
CA ASP A 111 -18.26 10.95 12.89
C ASP A 111 -17.65 11.43 11.58
N LEU A 112 -16.35 11.74 11.59
CA LEU A 112 -15.61 12.08 10.39
C LEU A 112 -15.58 10.90 9.42
N ALA A 113 -15.27 9.68 9.91
CA ALA A 113 -15.24 8.48 9.08
C ALA A 113 -16.61 8.21 8.44
N ARG A 114 -17.71 8.30 9.20
CA ARG A 114 -19.08 8.17 8.72
C ARG A 114 -19.36 9.07 7.53
N THR A 115 -19.10 10.36 7.71
CA THR A 115 -19.40 11.38 6.69
C THR A 115 -18.51 11.22 5.47
N LYS A 116 -17.22 10.94 5.68
CA LYS A 116 -16.21 10.96 4.63
C LYS A 116 -16.17 9.69 3.79
N LEU A 117 -16.41 8.52 4.37
CA LEU A 117 -16.47 7.25 3.63
C LEU A 117 -17.59 7.27 2.61
N VAL A 118 -18.79 7.69 3.02
CA VAL A 118 -19.94 7.82 2.10
C VAL A 118 -19.63 8.87 1.04
N GLN A 119 -19.15 10.05 1.44
CA GLN A 119 -18.86 11.16 0.52
C GLN A 119 -17.92 10.81 -0.63
N ILE A 120 -16.88 9.98 -0.45
CA ILE A 120 -15.95 9.64 -1.55
C ILE A 120 -16.50 8.57 -2.51
N CYS A 121 -17.56 7.87 -2.11
CA CYS A 121 -18.16 6.77 -2.85
C CYS A 121 -19.48 7.14 -3.54
N GLU A 122 -20.06 8.31 -3.24
CA GLU A 122 -21.29 8.77 -3.88
C GLU A 122 -21.15 8.88 -5.41
N LYS A 123 -22.28 8.79 -6.12
CA LYS A 123 -22.32 8.85 -7.58
C LYS A 123 -21.68 10.14 -8.10
N GLY A 124 -20.82 10.03 -9.11
CA GLY A 124 -20.06 11.14 -9.68
C GLY A 124 -18.84 11.56 -8.86
N GLN A 125 -18.58 10.95 -7.71
CA GLN A 125 -17.39 11.22 -6.91
C GLN A 125 -16.16 10.50 -7.45
N LEU A 126 -15.03 10.71 -6.78
CA LEU A 126 -13.73 10.24 -7.23
C LEU A 126 -13.71 8.71 -7.46
N LEU A 127 -14.23 7.92 -6.54
CA LEU A 127 -14.11 6.46 -6.64
C LEU A 127 -15.05 5.85 -7.68
N ASP A 128 -16.27 6.39 -7.76
CA ASP A 128 -17.27 6.02 -8.77
C ASP A 128 -16.77 6.31 -10.20
N ARG A 129 -16.26 7.53 -10.45
CA ARG A 129 -15.75 7.93 -11.78
C ARG A 129 -14.60 7.08 -12.29
N TYR A 130 -13.81 6.49 -11.39
CA TYR A 130 -12.69 5.63 -11.75
C TYR A 130 -13.02 4.15 -11.60
N GLY A 131 -14.24 3.77 -11.19
CA GLY A 131 -14.62 2.37 -11.03
C GLY A 131 -13.75 1.63 -10.01
N ILE A 132 -13.54 2.25 -8.84
CA ILE A 132 -12.73 1.71 -7.74
C ILE A 132 -13.61 1.06 -6.69
N ARG A 133 -13.27 -0.19 -6.34
CA ARG A 133 -13.89 -0.92 -5.24
C ARG A 133 -13.33 -0.42 -3.91
N VAL A 134 -14.19 -0.24 -2.92
CA VAL A 134 -13.75 0.07 -1.55
C VAL A 134 -13.89 -1.17 -0.71
N VAL A 135 -12.85 -1.49 0.06
CA VAL A 135 -12.87 -2.56 1.05
C VAL A 135 -12.36 -2.01 2.36
N VAL A 136 -13.16 -2.13 3.42
CA VAL A 136 -12.72 -1.78 4.77
C VAL A 136 -12.07 -3.02 5.37
N ILE A 137 -10.81 -2.90 5.79
CA ILE A 137 -10.03 -3.99 6.39
C ILE A 137 -9.81 -3.74 7.88
N GLY A 138 -9.84 -4.80 8.69
CA GLY A 138 -9.66 -4.73 10.15
C GLY A 138 -10.82 -5.31 10.96
N ARG A 139 -10.82 -5.02 12.26
CA ARG A 139 -11.79 -5.51 13.26
C ARG A 139 -13.10 -4.71 13.21
N LYS A 140 -13.89 -4.96 12.16
CA LYS A 140 -15.19 -4.30 11.93
C LYS A 140 -16.15 -4.48 13.11
N ASP A 141 -16.02 -5.56 13.88
CA ASP A 141 -16.81 -5.83 15.09
C ASP A 141 -16.65 -4.76 16.17
N LEU A 142 -15.52 -4.05 16.22
CA LEU A 142 -15.26 -2.95 17.15
C LEU A 142 -15.93 -1.62 16.75
N LEU A 143 -16.49 -1.54 15.54
CA LEU A 143 -17.15 -0.32 15.08
C LEU A 143 -18.53 -0.14 15.72
N PRO A 144 -18.93 1.11 16.02
CA PRO A 144 -20.31 1.43 16.36
C PRO A 144 -21.30 0.98 15.26
N PRO A 145 -22.54 0.62 15.60
CA PRO A 145 -23.52 0.10 14.63
C PRO A 145 -23.77 1.02 13.42
N ASP A 146 -23.87 2.33 13.63
CA ASP A 146 -24.10 3.32 12.56
C ASP A 146 -22.91 3.41 11.59
N ILE A 147 -21.69 3.23 12.11
CA ILE A 147 -20.48 3.17 11.29
C ILE A 147 -20.41 1.86 10.52
N LYS A 148 -20.79 0.73 11.12
CA LYS A 148 -20.87 -0.58 10.43
C LYS A 148 -21.82 -0.52 9.24
N GLU A 149 -22.99 0.10 9.42
CA GLU A 149 -23.96 0.30 8.34
C GLU A 149 -23.37 1.14 7.21
N SER A 150 -22.68 2.22 7.55
CA SER A 150 -22.01 3.08 6.56
C SER A 150 -20.92 2.34 5.79
N VAL A 151 -20.14 1.49 6.46
CA VAL A 151 -19.13 0.63 5.84
C VAL A 151 -19.79 -0.36 4.88
N CYS A 152 -20.83 -1.07 5.33
CA CYS A 152 -21.55 -2.06 4.51
C CYS A 152 -22.10 -1.42 3.25
N LYS A 153 -22.76 -0.26 3.40
CA LYS A 153 -23.30 0.51 2.28
C LYS A 153 -22.24 0.88 1.25
N VAL A 154 -21.07 1.35 1.70
CA VAL A 154 -19.96 1.72 0.80
C VAL A 154 -19.37 0.51 0.07
N GLU A 155 -19.18 -0.61 0.77
CA GLU A 155 -18.69 -1.85 0.17
C GLU A 155 -19.68 -2.39 -0.87
N GLU A 156 -20.99 -2.37 -0.58
CA GLU A 156 -22.06 -2.76 -1.52
C GLU A 156 -22.14 -1.84 -2.73
N MET A 157 -22.09 -0.51 -2.53
CA MET A 157 -22.11 0.48 -3.61
C MET A 157 -20.97 0.28 -4.62
N THR A 158 -19.84 -0.27 -4.16
CA THR A 158 -18.62 -0.37 -4.96
C THR A 158 -18.21 -1.81 -5.28
N ILE A 159 -19.00 -2.82 -4.92
CA ILE A 159 -18.63 -4.24 -5.06
C ILE A 159 -18.37 -4.67 -6.51
N ASN A 160 -19.12 -4.08 -7.45
CA ASN A 160 -19.03 -4.41 -8.88
C ASN A 160 -17.93 -3.62 -9.62
N ASN A 161 -17.21 -2.73 -8.92
CA ASN A 161 -16.11 -1.98 -9.49
C ASN A 161 -14.89 -2.88 -9.67
N LYS A 162 -14.29 -2.85 -10.87
CA LYS A 162 -13.22 -3.80 -11.27
C LYS A 162 -11.89 -3.13 -11.63
N ARG A 163 -11.81 -1.79 -11.71
CA ARG A 163 -10.58 -1.11 -12.16
C ARG A 163 -9.48 -1.15 -11.10
N GLY A 164 -9.85 -1.19 -9.84
CA GLY A 164 -8.91 -1.12 -8.72
C GLY A 164 -9.59 -1.22 -7.36
N CYS A 165 -8.80 -1.18 -6.29
CA CYS A 165 -9.26 -1.29 -4.93
C CYS A 165 -8.65 -0.22 -4.01
N LEU A 166 -9.50 0.45 -3.23
CA LEU A 166 -9.09 1.25 -2.07
C LEU A 166 -9.36 0.44 -0.80
N ASN A 167 -8.29 -0.03 -0.16
CA ASN A 167 -8.39 -0.65 1.15
C ASN A 167 -8.31 0.43 2.24
N VAL A 168 -9.34 0.52 3.07
CA VAL A 168 -9.38 1.44 4.22
C VAL A 168 -9.20 0.65 5.50
N ALA A 169 -8.03 0.78 6.12
CA ALA A 169 -7.70 0.05 7.34
C ALA A 169 -8.33 0.73 8.58
N PHE A 170 -9.45 0.15 9.07
CA PHE A 170 -10.38 0.82 9.98
C PHE A 170 -11.35 -0.17 10.68
N PRO A 171 -11.24 -0.41 12.00
CA PRO A 171 -10.08 -0.27 12.88
C PRO A 171 -9.08 -1.42 12.61
N TYR A 172 -7.80 -1.10 12.45
CA TYR A 172 -6.81 -2.09 12.02
C TYR A 172 -5.59 -2.19 12.96
N SER A 173 -4.99 -3.39 13.01
CA SER A 173 -3.68 -3.72 13.56
C SER A 173 -3.15 -4.92 12.78
N SER A 174 -1.86 -4.94 12.46
CA SER A 174 -1.27 -6.06 11.73
C SER A 174 -1.17 -7.32 12.59
N GLN A 175 -0.89 -7.19 13.89
CA GLN A 175 -0.93 -8.33 14.81
C GLN A 175 -2.32 -8.97 14.90
N GLU A 176 -3.38 -8.15 14.98
CA GLU A 176 -4.76 -8.64 14.97
C GLU A 176 -5.14 -9.29 13.63
N GLU A 177 -4.68 -8.74 12.50
CA GLU A 177 -4.85 -9.36 11.18
C GLU A 177 -4.18 -10.73 11.14
N MET A 178 -2.91 -10.84 11.56
CA MET A 178 -2.19 -12.11 11.57
C MET A 178 -2.86 -13.14 12.48
N ALA A 179 -3.27 -12.75 13.69
CA ALA A 179 -4.00 -13.64 14.60
C ALA A 179 -5.33 -14.12 13.99
N SER A 180 -6.08 -13.22 13.34
CA SER A 180 -7.34 -13.55 12.67
C SER A 180 -7.14 -14.48 11.47
N ALA A 181 -6.09 -14.25 10.68
CA ALA A 181 -5.74 -15.09 9.55
C ALA A 181 -5.33 -16.49 9.98
N ILE A 182 -4.46 -16.62 11.00
CA ILE A 182 -4.05 -17.91 11.56
C ILE A 182 -5.26 -18.68 12.10
N TYR A 183 -6.13 -18.01 12.86
CA TYR A 183 -7.36 -18.61 13.39
C TYR A 183 -8.24 -19.13 12.26
N LYS A 184 -8.46 -18.33 11.23
CA LYS A 184 -9.28 -18.71 10.09
C LYS A 184 -8.67 -19.85 9.28
N THR A 185 -7.36 -19.83 9.03
CA THR A 185 -6.66 -20.93 8.35
C THR A 185 -6.79 -22.24 9.13
N ALA A 186 -6.70 -22.20 10.47
CA ALA A 186 -6.94 -23.39 11.29
C ALA A 186 -8.40 -23.87 11.22
N GLN A 187 -9.38 -22.95 11.21
CA GLN A 187 -10.80 -23.31 11.03
C GLN A 187 -11.09 -23.92 9.66
N ASP A 188 -10.59 -23.30 8.59
CA ASP A 188 -10.70 -23.80 7.21
C ASP A 188 -10.07 -25.20 7.13
N SER A 189 -8.90 -25.39 7.74
CA SER A 189 -8.21 -26.69 7.77
C SER A 189 -9.03 -27.80 8.45
N ILE A 190 -9.66 -27.49 9.59
CA ILE A 190 -10.56 -28.42 10.29
C ILE A 190 -11.81 -28.72 9.45
N SER A 191 -12.43 -27.69 8.86
CA SER A 191 -13.64 -27.82 8.05
C SER A 191 -13.40 -28.66 6.80
N ASP A 192 -12.29 -28.42 6.11
CA ASP A 192 -11.92 -29.08 4.86
C ASP A 192 -11.20 -30.42 5.08
N GLN A 193 -11.03 -30.84 6.35
CA GLN A 193 -10.29 -32.04 6.75
C GLN A 193 -8.86 -32.08 6.19
N THR A 194 -8.25 -30.92 5.99
CA THR A 194 -6.85 -30.84 5.54
C THR A 194 -5.91 -30.99 6.73
N PRO A 195 -4.85 -31.81 6.65
CA PRO A 195 -3.88 -31.93 7.72
C PRO A 195 -3.25 -30.59 8.08
N THR A 196 -3.18 -30.26 9.37
CA THR A 196 -2.56 -29.01 9.86
C THR A 196 -1.08 -28.89 9.48
N SER A 197 -0.43 -30.00 9.16
CA SER A 197 0.94 -30.03 8.62
C SER A 197 1.07 -29.41 7.23
N LEU A 198 -0.05 -29.18 6.52
CA LEU A 198 -0.08 -28.48 5.23
C LEU A 198 -0.31 -26.96 5.37
N ILE A 199 -0.51 -26.46 6.60
CA ILE A 199 -0.60 -25.02 6.85
C ILE A 199 0.78 -24.41 6.67
N ASP A 200 0.89 -23.54 5.68
CA ASP A 200 2.10 -22.79 5.32
C ASP A 200 1.84 -21.27 5.22
N ILE A 201 2.85 -20.52 4.79
CA ILE A 201 2.78 -19.07 4.61
C ILE A 201 1.67 -18.68 3.62
N ASP A 202 1.49 -19.41 2.54
CA ASP A 202 0.52 -19.09 1.49
C ASP A 202 -0.92 -19.36 1.95
N THR A 203 -1.13 -20.40 2.77
CA THR A 203 -2.44 -20.67 3.39
C THR A 203 -2.84 -19.57 4.39
N ILE A 204 -1.88 -19.01 5.14
CA ILE A 204 -2.13 -17.86 6.03
C ILE A 204 -2.39 -16.60 5.19
N ASP A 205 -1.59 -16.39 4.13
CA ASP A 205 -1.69 -15.22 3.26
C ASP A 205 -3.06 -15.07 2.60
N LYS A 206 -3.63 -16.18 2.13
CA LYS A 206 -5.00 -16.25 1.56
C LYS A 206 -6.08 -15.81 2.55
N ASN A 207 -5.80 -15.89 3.85
CA ASN A 207 -6.74 -15.55 4.93
C ASN A 207 -6.48 -14.18 5.57
N LEU A 208 -5.46 -13.42 5.12
CA LEU A 208 -5.29 -12.02 5.51
C LEU A 208 -6.43 -11.14 4.98
N TYR A 209 -6.67 -9.99 5.62
CA TYR A 209 -7.69 -9.04 5.15
C TYR A 209 -7.35 -8.46 3.78
N THR A 210 -6.08 -8.50 3.37
CA THR A 210 -5.60 -7.99 2.08
C THR A 210 -5.48 -9.07 1.00
N SER A 211 -5.97 -10.31 1.21
CA SER A 211 -5.75 -11.42 0.27
C SER A 211 -6.31 -11.16 -1.12
N HIS A 212 -7.32 -10.30 -1.26
CA HIS A 212 -7.84 -9.85 -2.57
C HIS A 212 -6.94 -8.86 -3.29
N SER A 213 -6.00 -8.20 -2.61
CA SER A 213 -5.10 -7.20 -3.18
C SER A 213 -3.81 -7.82 -3.73
N PRO A 214 -3.17 -7.21 -4.74
CA PRO A 214 -1.82 -7.61 -5.14
C PRO A 214 -0.79 -7.27 -4.05
N PRO A 215 0.43 -7.84 -4.12
CA PRO A 215 1.52 -7.52 -3.20
C PRO A 215 1.78 -6.03 -3.11
N LEU A 216 2.22 -5.57 -1.93
CA LEU A 216 2.55 -4.17 -1.68
C LEU A 216 3.88 -3.81 -2.36
N ASP A 217 3.91 -2.75 -3.16
CA ASP A 217 5.13 -2.28 -3.84
C ASP A 217 5.81 -1.13 -3.09
N ILE A 218 5.00 -0.22 -2.55
CA ILE A 218 5.47 1.00 -1.88
C ILE A 218 4.66 1.21 -0.61
N LEU A 219 5.34 1.47 0.51
CA LEU A 219 4.73 1.97 1.74
C LEU A 219 5.29 3.35 2.08
N ILE A 220 4.40 4.32 2.26
CA ILE A 220 4.78 5.70 2.58
C ILE A 220 4.23 6.05 3.96
N ARG A 221 5.10 6.60 4.82
CA ARG A 221 4.70 7.19 6.11
C ARG A 221 5.10 8.65 6.17
N THR A 222 4.15 9.51 6.49
CA THR A 222 4.38 10.94 6.73
C THR A 222 4.79 11.22 8.18
N SER A 223 5.11 12.48 8.47
CA SER A 223 5.42 13.08 9.77
C SER A 223 6.81 12.84 10.36
N GLY A 224 7.74 12.31 9.57
CA GLY A 224 9.14 12.12 9.96
C GLY A 224 9.39 11.02 10.99
N VAL A 225 8.37 10.21 11.28
CA VAL A 225 8.46 9.13 12.27
C VAL A 225 8.88 7.83 11.58
N SER A 226 10.03 7.28 11.96
CA SER A 226 10.63 6.07 11.34
C SER A 226 10.17 4.76 11.99
N ARG A 227 8.86 4.47 12.00
CA ARG A 227 8.29 3.17 12.43
C ARG A 227 7.07 2.81 11.60
N LEU A 228 6.65 1.54 11.60
CA LEU A 228 5.44 1.10 10.87
C LEU A 228 4.14 1.24 11.68
N SER A 229 4.22 1.35 13.01
CA SER A 229 3.04 1.45 13.88
C SER A 229 2.03 0.32 13.66
N ASP A 230 2.53 -0.90 13.54
CA ASP A 230 1.71 -2.11 13.45
C ASP A 230 0.77 -2.09 12.22
N PHE A 231 1.28 -1.60 11.09
CA PHE A 231 0.57 -1.48 9.82
C PHE A 231 1.22 -2.34 8.74
N LEU A 232 0.42 -3.23 8.15
CA LEU A 232 0.82 -4.08 7.02
C LEU A 232 2.15 -4.84 7.25
N LEU A 233 2.41 -5.33 8.46
CA LEU A 233 3.71 -5.91 8.80
C LEU A 233 4.01 -7.13 7.93
N TRP A 234 3.03 -8.03 7.77
CA TRP A 234 3.14 -9.19 6.89
C TRP A 234 3.43 -8.78 5.45
N GLN A 235 2.63 -7.86 4.90
CA GLN A 235 2.73 -7.39 3.53
C GLN A 235 4.00 -6.57 3.27
N THR A 236 4.69 -6.08 4.32
CA THR A 236 5.99 -5.40 4.21
C THR A 236 7.21 -6.31 4.26
N THR A 237 7.01 -7.60 4.52
CA THR A 237 8.09 -8.59 4.54
C THR A 237 8.33 -9.18 3.15
N LEU A 238 9.57 -9.65 2.93
CA LEU A 238 9.91 -10.47 1.77
C LEU A 238 9.29 -11.86 1.98
N ASN A 239 8.68 -12.43 0.94
CA ASN A 239 8.19 -13.81 1.03
C ASN A 239 9.41 -14.74 1.15
N SER A 240 9.66 -15.30 2.32
CA SER A 240 10.86 -16.10 2.59
C SER A 240 10.79 -17.52 2.01
N SER A 241 9.61 -17.95 1.55
CA SER A 241 9.41 -19.26 0.93
C SER A 241 10.13 -19.44 -0.41
N GLU A 242 10.49 -18.33 -1.09
CA GLU A 242 11.30 -18.33 -2.32
C GLU A 242 12.71 -17.78 -2.08
N TYR A 243 13.16 -17.73 -0.82
CA TYR A 243 14.57 -17.51 -0.53
C TYR A 243 15.35 -18.74 -0.96
N GLU A 244 15.89 -18.71 -2.18
CA GLU A 244 17.03 -19.56 -2.50
C GLU A 244 18.25 -19.03 -1.73
N PRO A 245 18.84 -19.80 -0.81
CA PRO A 245 20.11 -19.40 -0.23
C PRO A 245 21.11 -19.26 -1.37
N SER A 246 21.67 -18.07 -1.53
CA SER A 246 22.80 -17.85 -2.42
C SER A 246 23.82 -18.94 -2.16
N SER A 247 24.10 -19.78 -3.17
CA SER A 247 25.15 -20.79 -3.15
C SER A 247 26.51 -20.08 -3.10
N THR A 248 26.85 -19.50 -1.96
CA THR A 248 28.13 -18.82 -1.71
C THR A 248 28.34 -18.66 -0.21
N THR A 249 28.27 -19.78 0.51
CA THR A 249 29.18 -20.03 1.64
C THR A 249 29.40 -21.52 1.78
N THR A 250 29.99 -22.14 0.75
CA THR A 250 30.72 -23.38 1.00
C THR A 250 31.96 -23.01 1.80
N ALA A 251 31.98 -23.39 3.07
CA ALA A 251 33.24 -23.72 3.72
C ALA A 251 34.02 -24.63 2.75
N ALA A 252 35.27 -24.25 2.46
CA ALA A 252 36.11 -24.96 1.53
C ALA A 252 36.22 -26.44 1.93
N ASP A 253 35.65 -27.34 1.14
CA ASP A 253 36.04 -28.74 1.09
C ASP A 253 37.03 -28.88 -0.09
N PRO A 254 38.33 -29.11 0.17
CA PRO A 254 39.37 -29.06 -0.86
C PRO A 254 39.46 -30.32 -1.74
N THR A 255 38.45 -31.21 -1.77
CA THR A 255 38.62 -32.53 -2.40
C THR A 255 37.57 -32.99 -3.41
N LYS A 256 36.71 -32.13 -3.96
CA LYS A 256 35.82 -32.54 -5.07
C LYS A 256 35.90 -31.62 -6.29
N ASN A 257 37.03 -31.74 -7.00
CA ASN A 257 37.03 -31.68 -8.45
C ASN A 257 36.61 -33.05 -8.98
N LEU A 258 35.41 -33.16 -9.56
CA LEU A 258 35.12 -34.15 -10.60
C LEU A 258 33.90 -33.68 -11.40
N ILE A 259 34.12 -33.70 -12.70
CA ILE A 259 33.34 -33.15 -13.81
C ILE A 259 32.03 -33.91 -14.00
N SER A 260 30.94 -33.19 -14.27
CA SER A 260 29.86 -33.69 -15.14
C SER A 260 29.30 -32.56 -16.02
N PRO A 261 28.99 -32.81 -17.30
CA PRO A 261 28.40 -31.80 -18.19
C PRO A 261 26.91 -31.61 -17.86
N ILE A 262 26.47 -30.35 -17.80
CA ILE A 262 25.05 -29.99 -17.68
C ILE A 262 24.47 -29.92 -19.10
N GLU A 263 23.52 -30.80 -19.40
CA GLU A 263 22.62 -30.67 -20.55
C GLU A 263 21.60 -29.53 -20.30
N PRO A 264 21.21 -28.76 -21.33
CA PRO A 264 20.17 -27.75 -21.17
C PRO A 264 18.78 -28.40 -21.17
N GLU A 265 18.14 -28.49 -20.01
CA GLU A 265 16.75 -28.98 -19.94
C GLU A 265 15.76 -27.84 -20.25
N GLU A 266 14.84 -28.14 -21.15
CA GLU A 266 13.97 -27.23 -21.88
C GLU A 266 12.85 -26.62 -21.01
N ALA A 267 12.58 -25.33 -21.23
CA ALA A 267 11.42 -24.65 -20.68
C ALA A 267 10.11 -25.22 -21.26
N LYS A 268 9.38 -26.01 -20.45
CA LYS A 268 8.00 -26.39 -20.77
C LYS A 268 7.08 -25.19 -20.63
N LYS A 269 6.50 -24.80 -21.77
CA LYS A 269 5.28 -23.97 -21.84
C LYS A 269 4.10 -24.81 -21.33
N GLU A 270 3.42 -24.33 -20.31
CA GLU A 270 2.03 -24.72 -20.04
C GLU A 270 1.11 -23.53 -20.30
N ASP A 271 0.28 -23.70 -21.34
CA ASP A 271 -0.84 -22.84 -21.67
C ASP A 271 -2.04 -23.17 -20.76
N GLY A 272 -2.57 -22.14 -20.08
CA GLY A 272 -4.00 -21.99 -19.77
C GLY A 272 -4.61 -22.83 -18.66
N LEU A 273 -4.66 -22.29 -17.43
CA LEU A 273 -5.90 -22.11 -16.64
C LEU A 273 -5.57 -21.34 -15.34
N GLY A 274 -6.05 -20.09 -15.22
CA GLY A 274 -5.96 -19.27 -14.00
C GLY A 274 -4.55 -18.79 -13.68
N SER A 275 -4.27 -17.50 -13.88
CA SER A 275 -3.02 -16.86 -13.44
C SER A 275 -2.88 -17.02 -11.91
N ALA A 276 -2.18 -18.07 -11.49
CA ALA A 276 -1.62 -18.14 -10.15
C ALA A 276 -0.76 -16.87 -10.00
N ARG A 277 -1.08 -16.08 -8.97
CA ARG A 277 -0.35 -14.85 -8.63
C ARG A 277 1.09 -15.22 -8.27
N VAL A 278 1.96 -15.27 -9.28
CA VAL A 278 3.40 -15.33 -9.05
C VAL A 278 3.78 -13.97 -8.50
N ARG A 279 3.91 -13.89 -7.17
CA ARG A 279 4.57 -12.77 -6.52
C ARG A 279 5.98 -12.73 -7.13
N ASN A 280 6.44 -11.58 -7.61
CA ASN A 280 7.83 -11.45 -8.01
C ASN A 280 8.65 -11.32 -6.70
N THR A 281 9.14 -12.45 -6.21
CA THR A 281 9.45 -12.73 -4.80
C THR A 281 10.87 -12.44 -4.37
N THR A 282 11.67 -11.93 -5.30
CA THR A 282 13.04 -11.51 -5.02
C THR A 282 13.12 -10.14 -4.32
N LYS A 283 12.02 -9.38 -4.22
CA LYS A 283 12.05 -8.01 -3.65
C LYS A 283 10.74 -7.61 -2.95
N GLY A 284 10.84 -7.27 -1.66
CA GLY A 284 9.73 -6.74 -0.86
C GLY A 284 9.54 -5.24 -1.09
N PRO A 285 8.47 -4.64 -0.52
CA PRO A 285 8.12 -3.25 -0.77
C PRO A 285 9.23 -2.27 -0.39
N SER A 286 9.28 -1.18 -1.14
CA SER A 286 10.07 0.00 -0.77
C SER A 286 9.35 0.81 0.30
N VAL A 287 10.03 1.18 1.39
CA VAL A 287 9.42 1.89 2.50
C VAL A 287 10.05 3.26 2.67
N HIS A 288 9.21 4.30 2.69
CA HIS A 288 9.61 5.70 2.65
C HIS A 288 9.07 6.44 3.86
N PHE A 289 9.97 7.10 4.59
CA PHE A 289 9.61 7.99 5.70
C PHE A 289 9.79 9.45 5.27
N VAL A 290 8.69 10.19 5.23
CA VAL A 290 8.65 11.56 4.73
C VAL A 290 8.46 12.52 5.90
N PRO A 291 9.29 13.58 6.04
CA PRO A 291 9.25 14.49 7.18
C PRO A 291 7.97 15.33 7.25
N LYS A 292 7.32 15.60 6.11
CA LYS A 292 6.11 16.43 6.03
C LYS A 292 4.92 15.80 6.76
N PHE A 293 4.08 16.62 7.37
CA PHE A 293 2.80 16.16 7.91
C PHE A 293 1.83 15.79 6.77
N TRP A 294 0.93 14.85 7.03
CA TRP A 294 0.00 14.35 6.00
C TRP A 294 -0.79 15.45 5.27
N PRO A 295 -1.34 16.50 5.93
CA PRO A 295 -2.05 17.56 5.22
C PRO A 295 -1.20 18.35 4.20
N ASP A 296 0.12 18.46 4.46
CA ASP A 296 1.10 19.13 3.60
C ASP A 296 1.73 18.20 2.55
N PHE A 297 1.51 16.90 2.67
CA PHE A 297 2.03 15.91 1.74
C PHE A 297 1.26 15.98 0.41
N GLY A 298 2.01 16.10 -0.69
CA GLY A 298 1.43 16.36 -2.01
C GLY A 298 2.13 15.65 -3.16
N ILE A 299 1.74 16.03 -4.37
CA ILE A 299 2.24 15.46 -5.63
C ILE A 299 3.77 15.54 -5.70
N LEU A 300 4.36 16.66 -5.28
CA LEU A 300 5.81 16.87 -5.33
C LEU A 300 6.58 15.93 -4.38
N ASP A 301 5.92 15.40 -3.36
CA ASP A 301 6.53 14.45 -2.41
C ASP A 301 6.38 13.00 -2.88
N VAL A 302 5.27 12.68 -3.54
CA VAL A 302 5.04 11.37 -4.17
C VAL A 302 5.94 11.17 -5.39
N LEU A 303 6.16 12.22 -6.17
CA LEU A 303 6.90 12.16 -7.43
C LEU A 303 8.31 11.53 -7.31
N PRO A 304 9.20 11.99 -6.41
CA PRO A 304 10.53 11.38 -6.27
C PRO A 304 10.47 9.92 -5.78
N ILE A 305 9.44 9.56 -5.00
CA ILE A 305 9.22 8.18 -4.54
C ILE A 305 8.87 7.29 -5.73
N LEU A 306 7.92 7.72 -6.56
CA LEU A 306 7.52 6.99 -7.76
C LEU A 306 8.69 6.88 -8.75
N LEU A 307 9.35 7.98 -9.08
CA LEU A 307 10.50 7.96 -10.00
C LEU A 307 11.64 7.07 -9.49
N GLY A 308 11.93 7.12 -8.18
CA GLY A 308 12.93 6.27 -7.56
C GLY A 308 12.55 4.79 -7.60
N TRP A 309 11.26 4.46 -7.49
CA TRP A 309 10.75 3.10 -7.68
C TRP A 309 10.85 2.69 -9.17
N GLN A 310 10.44 3.55 -10.10
CA GLN A 310 10.52 3.29 -11.55
C GLN A 310 11.94 3.02 -12.02
N ALA A 311 12.90 3.85 -11.60
CA ALA A 311 14.31 3.68 -11.95
C ALA A 311 14.85 2.33 -11.45
N GLU A 312 14.44 1.91 -10.26
CA GLU A 312 14.84 0.63 -9.68
C GLU A 312 14.25 -0.56 -10.44
N GLU A 313 12.98 -0.47 -10.84
CA GLU A 313 12.32 -1.50 -11.66
C GLU A 313 12.87 -1.58 -13.09
N ILE A 314 13.20 -0.44 -13.70
CA ILE A 314 13.90 -0.39 -14.98
C ILE A 314 15.27 -1.05 -14.84
N PHE A 315 16.07 -0.65 -13.85
CA PHE A 315 17.39 -1.24 -13.61
C PHE A 315 17.30 -2.77 -13.45
N LEU A 316 16.35 -3.29 -12.68
CA LEU A 316 16.18 -4.73 -12.49
C LEU A 316 15.78 -5.46 -13.78
N ARG A 317 14.95 -4.86 -14.64
CA ARG A 317 14.57 -5.45 -15.93
C ARG A 317 15.73 -5.51 -16.91
N PHE A 318 16.64 -4.53 -16.86
CA PHE A 318 17.74 -4.41 -17.82
C PHE A 318 19.09 -4.93 -17.29
N ALA A 319 19.27 -5.09 -15.98
CA ALA A 319 20.51 -5.61 -15.37
C ALA A 319 20.98 -6.95 -15.95
N PRO A 320 20.11 -7.93 -16.27
CA PRO A 320 20.53 -9.18 -16.90
C PRO A 320 21.15 -9.03 -18.31
N PHE A 321 20.94 -7.89 -18.99
CA PHE A 321 21.47 -7.63 -20.33
C PHE A 321 22.83 -6.91 -20.32
N PHE A 322 23.33 -6.53 -19.15
CA PHE A 322 24.63 -5.87 -18.98
C PHE A 322 25.72 -6.81 -18.43
N HIS A 323 25.46 -8.12 -18.41
CA HIS A 323 26.38 -9.18 -18.00
C HIS A 323 26.74 -10.09 -19.18
#